data_AF-A0A2G5U172-F1
#
_entry.id   AF-A0A2G5U172-F1
#
_cell.length_a   1.000
_cell.length_b   1.000
_cell.length_c   1.000
_cell.angle_alpha   90.00
_cell.angle_beta   90.00
_cell.angle_gamma   90.00
#
_symmetry.space_group_name_H-M   'P 1'
#
loop_
_entity.id
_entity.type
_entity.pdbx_description
1 polymer ?
#
loop_
_entity_poly.entity_id
_entity_poly.type
_entity_poly.pdbx_seq_one_letter_code
_entity_poly.pdbx_strand_id
1 'polypeptide(L)'
;MLKVSSFLLLFLGLAGFSSFEAKSLPCSQVQKDHGIVCRCNATYCDTIEPPGTVTAGKAVVYTTSKKGKRMDRTELKHSSSSNGE
;
A
#
# COMPACT_ATOMS: atom_id res chain seq x y z
N MET A 1 -5.91 -48.77 -2.24
CA MET A 1 -6.91 -47.79 -2.72
C MET A 1 -7.19 -46.81 -1.59
N LEU A 2 -6.57 -45.64 -1.63
CA LEU A 2 -6.80 -44.58 -0.65
C LEU A 2 -8.18 -43.97 -0.95
N LYS A 3 -9.20 -44.28 -0.14
CA LYS A 3 -10.53 -43.65 -0.25
C LYS A 3 -10.40 -42.20 0.23
N VAL A 4 -10.04 -41.31 -0.70
CA VAL A 4 -10.07 -39.87 -0.47
C VAL A 4 -11.53 -39.49 -0.24
N SER A 5 -11.87 -39.20 1.01
CA SER A 5 -13.23 -38.77 1.38
C SER A 5 -13.56 -37.48 0.63
N SER A 6 -14.68 -37.47 -0.10
CA SER A 6 -15.14 -36.32 -0.88
C SER A 6 -15.26 -35.04 -0.03
N PHE A 7 -15.45 -35.19 1.29
CA PHE A 7 -15.44 -34.10 2.26
C PHE A 7 -14.08 -33.37 2.34
N LEU A 8 -12.96 -34.07 2.17
CA LEU A 8 -11.61 -33.47 2.22
C LEU A 8 -11.35 -32.54 1.02
N LEU A 9 -11.94 -32.85 -0.14
CA LEU A 9 -11.87 -31.99 -1.33
C LEU A 9 -12.72 -30.72 -1.17
N LEU A 10 -13.81 -30.78 -0.40
CA LEU A 10 -14.67 -29.62 -0.13
C LEU A 10 -14.00 -28.57 0.77
N PHE A 11 -13.22 -29.02 1.76
CA PHE A 11 -12.49 -28.10 2.67
C PHE A 11 -11.34 -27.37 1.97
N LEU A 12 -10.66 -28.00 1.00
CA LEU A 12 -9.59 -27.37 0.22
C LEU A 12 -10.12 -26.39 -0.84
N GLY A 13 -11.37 -26.54 -1.29
CA GLY A 13 -12.00 -25.63 -2.26
C GLY A 13 -12.45 -24.27 -1.69
N LEU A 14 -12.56 -24.14 -0.37
CA LEU A 14 -13.03 -22.92 0.32
C LEU A 14 -11.91 -22.10 0.97
N ALA A 15 -10.67 -22.57 0.96
CA ALA A 15 -9.50 -21.77 1.31
C ALA A 15 -9.20 -20.81 0.14
N GLY A 16 -10.08 -19.83 -0.06
CA GLY A 16 -9.92 -18.78 -1.04
C GLY A 16 -8.57 -18.07 -0.85
N PHE A 17 -7.91 -17.78 -1.96
CA PHE A 17 -6.72 -16.94 -2.00
C PHE A 17 -7.09 -15.59 -1.40
N SER A 18 -6.75 -15.38 -0.12
CA SER A 18 -6.87 -14.08 0.51
C SER A 18 -5.77 -13.20 -0.06
N SER A 19 -6.14 -12.25 -0.92
CA SER A 19 -5.23 -11.19 -1.34
C SER A 19 -4.82 -10.41 -0.10
N PHE A 20 -3.56 -10.54 0.32
CA PHE A 20 -3.01 -9.71 1.39
C PHE A 20 -2.83 -8.30 0.83
N GLU A 21 -3.82 -7.43 1.04
CA GLU A 21 -3.67 -5.99 0.77
C GLU A 21 -2.66 -5.43 1.79
N ALA A 22 -1.43 -5.20 1.34
CA ALA A 22 -0.34 -4.72 2.19
C ALA A 22 -0.55 -3.23 2.54
N LYS A 23 -1.36 -2.96 3.55
CA LYS A 23 -1.59 -1.59 4.05
C LYS A 23 -0.30 -1.00 4.64
N SER A 24 -0.01 0.25 4.28
CA SER A 24 1.13 1.00 4.85
C SER A 24 1.03 1.17 6.37
N LEU A 25 2.18 1.05 7.04
CA LEU A 25 2.35 1.42 8.44
C LEU A 25 2.78 2.88 8.53
N PRO A 26 2.11 3.71 9.36
CA PRO A 26 2.43 5.12 9.46
C PRO A 26 3.79 5.33 10.13
N CYS A 27 4.39 6.50 9.94
CA CYS A 27 5.59 6.87 10.68
C CYS A 27 5.29 7.23 12.13
N SER A 28 5.99 6.55 13.05
CA SER A 28 6.05 6.93 14.47
C SER A 28 6.98 8.12 14.63
N GLN A 29 6.43 9.32 14.44
CA GLN A 29 7.18 10.57 14.42
C GLN A 29 7.76 10.92 15.80
N VAL A 30 9.01 11.38 15.81
CA VAL A 30 9.69 11.93 16.98
C VAL A 30 10.31 13.26 16.60
N GLN A 31 9.92 14.33 17.29
CA GLN A 31 10.56 15.64 17.14
C GLN A 31 11.97 15.61 17.74
N LYS A 32 12.93 16.13 16.99
CA LYS A 32 14.33 16.37 17.36
C LYS A 32 14.65 17.84 17.08
N ASP A 33 15.79 18.30 17.60
CA ASP A 33 16.25 19.68 17.44
C ASP A 33 16.42 20.08 15.96
N HIS A 34 16.72 19.10 15.10
CA HIS A 34 16.95 19.32 13.67
C HIS A 34 15.77 18.92 12.77
N GLY A 35 14.64 18.51 13.34
CA GLY A 35 13.46 18.10 12.57
C GLY A 35 12.79 16.85 13.10
N ILE A 36 12.05 16.16 12.23
CA ILE A 36 11.25 14.97 12.58
C ILE A 36 11.94 13.72 12.08
N VAL A 37 12.04 12.69 12.92
CA VAL A 37 12.49 11.35 12.53
C VAL A 37 11.36 10.33 12.69
N CYS A 38 11.42 9.25 11.91
CA CYS A 38 10.54 8.09 12.07
C CYS A 38 11.27 7.04 12.92
N ARG A 39 10.72 6.72 14.09
CA ARG A 39 11.32 5.76 15.00
C ARG A 39 10.99 4.33 14.57
N CYS A 40 12.02 3.57 14.25
CA CYS A 40 11.93 2.13 14.05
C CYS A 40 12.54 1.38 15.24
N ASN A 41 12.06 0.16 15.47
CA ASN A 41 12.56 -0.76 16.48
C ASN A 41 12.46 -2.21 15.96
N ALA A 42 12.76 -3.21 16.80
CA ALA A 42 12.80 -4.61 16.39
C ALA A 42 11.50 -5.17 15.78
N THR A 43 10.34 -4.58 16.09
CA THR A 43 9.03 -5.07 15.65
C THR A 43 8.21 -4.03 14.89
N TYR A 44 8.74 -2.83 14.68
CA TYR A 44 8.00 -1.73 14.07
C TYR A 44 8.90 -0.81 13.25
N CYS A 45 8.48 -0.51 12.03
CA CYS A 45 9.00 0.56 11.20
C CYS A 45 7.89 1.01 10.25
N ASP A 46 7.95 2.26 9.76
CA ASP A 46 7.00 2.67 8.72
C ASP A 46 7.20 1.88 7.44
N THR A 47 6.10 1.65 6.72
CA THR A 47 6.12 0.95 5.43
C THR A 47 5.35 1.76 4.42
N ILE A 48 5.65 1.54 3.15
CA ILE A 48 4.97 2.19 2.03
C ILE A 48 4.28 1.10 1.24
N GLU A 49 3.01 1.32 0.95
CA GLU A 49 2.25 0.42 0.10
C GLU A 49 2.78 0.51 -1.35
N PRO A 50 2.97 -0.62 -2.04
CA PRO A 50 3.34 -0.62 -3.44
C PRO A 50 2.35 0.21 -4.27
N PRO A 51 2.80 0.93 -5.31
CA PRO A 51 1.92 1.80 -6.08
C PRO A 51 0.78 1.06 -6.79
N GLY A 52 0.86 -0.27 -6.93
CA GLY A 52 -0.07 -1.10 -7.68
C GLY A 52 -0.02 -0.79 -9.19
N THR A 53 -1.09 -1.13 -9.90
CA THR A 53 -1.24 -0.80 -11.31
C THR A 53 -1.72 0.64 -11.46
N VAL A 54 -0.88 1.51 -12.03
CA VAL A 54 -1.26 2.89 -12.37
C VAL A 54 -1.77 2.92 -13.81
N THR A 55 -3.07 3.16 -13.99
CA THR A 55 -3.68 3.18 -15.34
C THR A 55 -3.25 4.42 -16.13
N ALA A 56 -3.31 4.32 -17.46
CA ALA A 56 -3.03 5.46 -18.35
C ALA A 56 -3.84 6.70 -17.95
N GLY A 57 -3.22 7.88 -18.09
CA GLY A 57 -3.83 9.15 -17.67
C GLY A 57 -3.88 9.36 -16.15
N LYS A 58 -3.18 8.54 -15.35
CA LYS A 58 -3.04 8.74 -13.91
C LYS A 58 -1.58 8.76 -13.47
N ALA A 59 -1.33 9.36 -12.31
CA ALA A 59 -0.05 9.31 -11.63
C ALA A 59 -0.26 9.12 -10.13
N VAL A 60 0.64 8.38 -9.49
CA VAL A 60 0.71 8.27 -8.02
C VAL A 60 1.80 9.22 -7.52
N VAL A 61 1.46 10.07 -6.55
CA VAL A 61 2.38 11.05 -5.97
C VAL A 61 2.57 10.73 -4.50
N TYR A 62 3.82 10.65 -4.07
CA TYR A 62 4.19 10.51 -2.66
C TYR A 62 4.81 11.81 -2.16
N THR A 63 4.27 12.37 -1.09
CA THR A 63 4.69 13.68 -0.57
C THR A 63 5.39 13.55 0.78
N THR A 64 6.55 14.19 0.91
CA THR A 64 7.27 14.38 2.18
C THR A 64 7.42 15.87 2.47
N SER A 65 7.37 16.28 3.74
CA SER A 65 7.51 17.70 4.09
C SER A 65 8.18 17.91 5.45
N LYS A 66 8.74 19.11 5.66
CA LYS A 66 9.28 19.53 6.98
C LYS A 66 8.23 19.54 8.08
N LYS A 67 6.93 19.64 7.73
CA LYS A 67 5.80 19.57 8.67
C LYS A 67 5.44 18.13 9.08
N GLY A 68 6.19 17.13 8.60
CA GLY A 68 5.99 15.73 9.00
C GLY A 68 5.16 14.90 8.04
N LYS A 69 4.91 15.37 6.80
CA LYS A 69 4.42 14.44 5.76
C LYS A 69 5.50 13.40 5.50
N ARG A 70 5.13 12.12 5.46
CA ARG A 70 6.03 10.99 5.23
C ARG A 70 5.41 10.08 4.19
N MET A 71 5.86 10.24 2.94
CA MET A 71 5.38 9.44 1.81
C MET A 71 3.84 9.39 1.73
N ASP A 72 3.21 10.55 1.97
CA ASP A 72 1.77 10.74 1.91
C ASP A 72 1.30 10.55 0.46
N ARG A 73 0.50 9.50 0.20
CA ARG A 73 0.13 9.04 -1.16
C ARG A 73 -1.13 9.77 -1.66
N THR A 74 -1.06 10.31 -2.87
CA THR A 74 -2.22 10.83 -3.60
C THR A 74 -2.21 10.31 -5.04
N GLU A 75 -3.38 10.32 -5.70
CA GLU A 75 -3.52 9.96 -7.11
C GLU A 75 -3.94 11.20 -7.89
N LEU A 76 -3.19 11.54 -8.94
CA LEU A 76 -3.52 12.59 -9.88
C LEU A 76 -4.13 11.98 -11.13
N LYS A 77 -5.14 12.67 -11.68
CA LYS A 77 -5.74 12.34 -12.99
C LYS A 77 -5.28 13.40 -14.00
N HIS A 78 -4.74 12.96 -15.12
CA HIS A 78 -4.40 13.81 -16.24
C HIS A 78 -5.68 14.13 -17.01
N SER A 79 -6.12 15.39 -16.98
CA SER A 79 -7.17 15.88 -17.89
C SER A 79 -6.50 16.40 -19.15
N SER A 80 -6.62 15.70 -20.27
CA SER A 80 -6.36 16.30 -21.57
C SER A 80 -7.49 17.27 -21.88
N SER A 81 -7.23 18.58 -21.83
CA SER A 81 -8.11 19.53 -22.50
C SER A 81 -7.89 19.39 -24.00
N SER A 82 -8.73 18.59 -24.67
CA SER A 82 -8.87 18.67 -26.11
C SER A 82 -9.64 19.96 -26.42
N ASN A 83 -8.92 21.08 -26.55
CA ASN A 83 -9.44 22.16 -27.37
C ASN A 83 -9.29 21.69 -28.82
N GLY A 84 -10.34 21.04 -29.32
CA GLY A 84 -10.46 20.70 -30.72
C GLY A 84 -10.64 21.99 -31.51
N GLU A 85 -9.67 22.27 -32.39
CA GLU A 85 -9.76 23.21 -33.49
C GLU A 85 -10.26 22.48 -34.74
#